data_AF-A0A397DEY3-F1
#
_entry.id   AF-A0A397DEY3-F1
#
_cell.length_a   1.000
_cell.length_b   1.000
_cell.length_c   1.000
_cell.angle_alpha   90.00
_cell.angle_beta   90.00
_cell.angle_gamma   90.00
#
_symmetry.space_group_name_H-M   'P 1'
#
loop_
_entity.id
_entity.type
_entity.pdbx_description
1 polymer ?
#
loop_
_entity_poly.entity_id
_entity_poly.type
_entity_poly.pdbx_seq_one_letter_code
_entity_poly.pdbx_strand_id
1 'polypeptide(L)'
;MGEAEAYIQLRLAETLFHEVEKLENELGSGSLRFQEKLTVTMERLHKLKANPALSDLYSPNESGHELQTAQLQFLLVDYYLGMLAQKINTIHVGGGENDRSAFVLARLKNLTYASALLDAFLDQCVGVELLKRSERAAQLSQLEEGRKETREDKIRKWQLAQEADKALEHVLYIRSKAKDKDDDDDLEDIERECLYKLVQVAILKSMEDQAAMASESEMLETMVSLVQAMGNDGLICCCHEVTHINPKMEMKREVIRGDVFQPGHRLPTMSLEEYADRELDDALARQEKEKYG
;
A
#
# COMPACT_ATOMS: atom_id res chain seq x y z
N MET A 1 27.08 15.14 -10.48
CA MET A 1 27.30 14.28 -9.31
C MET A 1 27.98 13.02 -9.83
N GLY A 2 29.18 12.71 -9.34
CA GLY A 2 29.89 11.48 -9.75
C GLY A 2 29.22 10.23 -9.18
N GLU A 3 29.63 9.05 -9.63
CA GLU A 3 29.06 7.76 -9.17
C GLU A 3 29.28 7.51 -7.66
N ALA A 4 30.50 7.72 -7.16
CA ALA A 4 30.80 7.60 -5.73
C ALA A 4 30.00 8.59 -4.86
N GLU A 5 29.79 9.81 -5.37
CA GLU A 5 28.97 10.81 -4.70
C GLU A 5 27.49 10.41 -4.69
N ALA A 6 26.99 9.83 -5.79
CA ALA A 6 25.63 9.32 -5.89
C ALA A 6 25.37 8.19 -4.90
N TYR A 7 26.34 7.29 -4.71
CA TYR A 7 26.26 6.21 -3.74
C TYR A 7 26.15 6.72 -2.29
N ILE A 8 26.93 7.74 -1.93
CA ILE A 8 26.81 8.40 -0.63
C ILE A 8 25.44 9.06 -0.46
N GLN A 9 24.96 9.76 -1.49
CA GLN A 9 23.64 10.38 -1.48
C GLN A 9 22.51 9.33 -1.36
N LEU A 10 22.68 8.14 -1.94
CA LEU A 10 21.72 7.03 -1.83
C LEU A 10 21.61 6.55 -0.38
N ARG A 11 22.72 6.22 0.28
CA ARG A 11 22.71 5.80 1.68
C ARG A 11 22.08 6.85 2.61
N LEU A 12 22.34 8.13 2.34
CA LEU A 12 21.70 9.23 3.07
C LEU A 12 20.19 9.28 2.82
N ALA A 13 19.76 9.09 1.57
CA ALA A 13 18.34 9.05 1.21
C ALA A 13 17.61 7.86 1.87
N GLU A 14 18.22 6.68 1.92
CA GLU A 14 17.68 5.49 2.62
C GLU A 14 17.53 5.74 4.12
N THR A 15 18.53 6.36 4.74
CA THR A 15 18.45 6.73 6.16
C THR A 15 17.28 7.69 6.40
N LEU A 16 17.14 8.71 5.55
CA LEU A 16 16.02 9.65 5.63
C LEU A 16 14.67 8.99 5.35
N PHE A 17 14.60 8.00 4.46
CA PHE A 17 13.39 7.23 4.19
C PHE A 17 12.91 6.49 5.44
N HIS A 18 13.80 5.75 6.11
CA HIS A 18 13.45 5.08 7.36
C HIS A 18 13.09 6.05 8.50
N GLU A 19 13.70 7.23 8.55
CA GLU A 19 13.28 8.29 9.47
C GLU A 19 11.86 8.79 9.17
N VAL A 20 11.49 8.92 7.89
CA VAL A 20 10.12 9.27 7.49
C VAL A 20 9.13 8.18 7.90
N GLU A 21 9.46 6.90 7.70
CA GLU A 21 8.61 5.78 8.15
C GLU A 21 8.40 5.79 9.68
N LYS A 22 9.44 6.09 10.46
CA LYS A 22 9.32 6.24 11.91
C LYS A 22 8.42 7.42 12.29
N LEU A 23 8.64 8.58 11.66
CA LEU A 23 7.83 9.78 11.92
C LEU A 23 6.36 9.60 11.54
N GLU A 24 6.06 8.82 10.50
CA GLU A 24 4.68 8.49 10.14
C GLU A 24 3.95 7.79 11.28
N ASN A 25 4.60 6.79 11.89
CA ASN A 25 4.03 6.04 13.01
C ASN A 25 3.84 6.92 14.27
N GLU A 26 4.67 7.95 14.45
CA GLU A 26 4.61 8.85 15.61
C GLU A 26 3.61 10.00 15.45
N LEU A 27 3.56 10.63 14.27
CA LEU A 27 2.85 11.90 14.04
C LEU A 27 1.71 11.79 13.01
N GLY A 28 1.69 10.74 12.20
CA GLY A 28 0.80 10.58 11.06
C GLY A 28 1.20 11.42 9.84
N SER A 29 0.71 10.98 8.67
CA SER A 29 1.05 11.59 7.38
C SER A 29 0.50 13.02 7.20
N GLY A 30 -0.51 13.42 7.97
CA GLY A 30 -1.09 14.77 7.90
C GLY A 30 -0.24 15.88 8.54
N SER A 31 0.77 15.53 9.34
CA SER A 31 1.57 16.49 10.10
C SER A 31 2.50 17.33 9.21
N LEU A 32 2.62 18.63 9.50
CA LEU A 32 3.54 19.53 8.78
C LEU A 32 4.99 19.02 8.85
N ARG A 33 5.44 18.62 10.04
CA ARG A 33 6.80 18.10 10.24
C ARG A 33 7.06 16.84 9.42
N PHE A 34 6.04 15.98 9.29
CA PHE A 34 6.12 14.80 8.44
C PHE A 34 6.22 15.20 6.97
N GLN A 35 5.35 16.10 6.50
CA GLN A 35 5.34 16.55 5.09
C GLN A 35 6.63 17.29 4.70
N GLU A 36 7.21 18.09 5.58
CA GLU A 36 8.51 18.74 5.38
C GLU A 36 9.63 17.71 5.21
N LYS A 37 9.71 16.72 6.10
CA LYS A 37 10.71 15.66 6.02
C LYS A 37 10.52 14.81 4.76
N LEU A 38 9.28 14.44 4.45
CA LEU A 38 8.90 13.72 3.24
C LEU A 38 9.36 14.46 1.99
N THR A 39 9.10 15.78 1.90
CA THR A 39 9.51 16.61 0.78
C THR A 39 11.03 16.61 0.60
N VAL A 40 11.79 16.81 1.68
CA VAL A 40 13.26 16.78 1.64
C VAL A 40 13.80 15.43 1.19
N THR A 41 13.21 14.33 1.66
CA THR A 41 13.60 12.97 1.24
C THR A 41 13.30 12.73 -0.23
N MET A 42 12.10 13.10 -0.70
CA MET A 42 11.71 12.97 -2.12
C MET A 42 12.60 13.80 -3.03
N GLU A 43 12.93 15.04 -2.67
CA GLU A 43 13.84 15.88 -3.46
C GLU A 43 15.22 15.23 -3.64
N ARG A 44 15.74 14.57 -2.61
CA ARG A 44 17.03 13.85 -2.69
C ARG A 44 16.95 12.65 -3.61
N LEU A 45 15.90 11.83 -3.47
CA LEU A 45 15.67 10.68 -4.34
C LEU A 45 15.46 11.10 -5.81
N HIS A 46 14.77 12.22 -6.06
CA HIS A 46 14.64 12.77 -7.42
C HIS A 46 15.96 13.24 -8.00
N LYS A 47 16.82 13.90 -7.20
CA LYS A 47 18.16 14.29 -7.64
C LYS A 47 19.03 13.08 -7.98
N LEU A 48 18.87 11.98 -7.25
CA LEU A 48 19.52 10.70 -7.57
C LEU A 48 18.99 10.13 -8.89
N LYS A 49 17.68 9.97 -9.04
CA LYS A 49 17.05 9.46 -10.26
C LYS A 49 17.42 10.26 -11.51
N ALA A 50 17.51 11.59 -11.38
CA ALA A 50 17.85 12.49 -12.48
C ALA A 50 19.36 12.59 -12.77
N ASN A 51 20.22 11.88 -12.04
CA ASN A 51 21.67 11.95 -12.22
C ASN A 51 22.08 11.27 -13.54
N PRO A 52 22.65 12.00 -14.52
CA PRO A 52 23.05 11.41 -15.81
C PRO A 52 24.10 10.31 -15.69
N ALA A 53 24.91 10.33 -14.63
CA ALA A 53 25.91 9.30 -14.36
C ALA A 53 25.28 7.92 -14.08
N LEU A 54 23.98 7.87 -13.76
CA LEU A 54 23.23 6.65 -13.49
C LEU A 54 22.35 6.23 -14.68
N SER A 55 22.36 6.96 -15.80
CA SER A 55 21.48 6.66 -16.94
C SER A 55 21.81 5.34 -17.64
N ASP A 56 23.08 4.94 -17.64
CA ASP A 56 23.55 3.67 -18.21
C ASP A 56 23.85 2.63 -17.12
N LEU A 57 23.24 2.78 -15.93
CA LEU A 57 23.50 1.92 -14.79
C LEU A 57 23.07 0.46 -15.02
N TYR A 58 22.08 0.24 -15.89
CA TYR A 58 21.59 -1.10 -16.22
C TYR A 58 21.75 -1.35 -17.71
N SER A 59 22.52 -2.37 -18.06
CA SER A 59 22.59 -2.83 -19.44
C SER A 59 21.35 -3.68 -19.77
N PRO A 60 20.76 -3.56 -20.97
CA PRO A 60 19.58 -4.33 -21.37
C PRO A 60 19.79 -5.85 -21.42
N ASN A 61 21.03 -6.33 -21.30
CA ASN A 61 21.38 -7.76 -21.30
C ASN A 61 21.93 -8.24 -19.95
N GLU A 62 21.93 -7.41 -18.90
CA GLU A 62 22.40 -7.80 -17.58
C GLU A 62 21.29 -8.49 -16.78
N SER A 63 21.53 -9.72 -16.37
CA SER A 63 20.62 -10.43 -15.47
C SER A 63 20.86 -9.96 -14.03
N GLY A 64 19.83 -10.07 -13.19
CA GLY A 64 19.86 -9.58 -11.81
C GLY A 64 20.97 -10.18 -10.93
N HIS A 65 21.51 -11.35 -11.28
CA HIS A 65 22.63 -11.99 -10.59
C HIS A 65 24.00 -11.39 -10.95
N GLU A 66 24.10 -10.72 -12.10
CA GLU A 66 25.31 -10.05 -12.60
C GLU A 66 25.45 -8.62 -12.08
N LEU A 67 24.36 -8.04 -11.55
CA LEU A 67 24.34 -6.70 -10.98
C LEU A 67 25.24 -6.59 -9.75
N GLN A 68 25.98 -5.50 -9.63
CA GLN A 68 26.73 -5.12 -8.43
C GLN A 68 25.78 -4.75 -7.28
N THR A 69 26.27 -4.86 -6.05
CA THR A 69 25.53 -4.51 -4.83
C THR A 69 24.99 -3.07 -4.86
N ALA A 70 25.77 -2.13 -5.40
CA ALA A 70 25.32 -0.75 -5.59
C ALA A 70 24.18 -0.62 -6.62
N GLN A 71 24.23 -1.36 -7.73
CA GLN A 71 23.17 -1.36 -8.76
C GLN A 71 21.84 -1.88 -8.19
N LEU A 72 21.90 -2.89 -7.30
CA LEU A 72 20.73 -3.40 -6.58
C LEU A 72 20.12 -2.34 -5.63
N GLN A 73 20.94 -1.54 -4.95
CA GLN A 73 20.45 -0.46 -4.10
C GLN A 73 19.76 0.64 -4.92
N PHE A 74 20.35 1.04 -6.05
CA PHE A 74 19.74 2.05 -6.93
C PHE A 74 18.40 1.62 -7.54
N LEU A 75 18.16 0.31 -7.66
CA LEU A 75 16.89 -0.23 -8.17
C LEU A 75 15.72 0.22 -7.29
N LEU A 76 15.95 0.36 -5.98
CA LEU A 76 14.93 0.71 -5.00
C LEU A 76 14.56 2.20 -5.00
N VAL A 77 15.27 3.07 -5.73
CA VAL A 77 14.99 4.52 -5.75
C VAL A 77 13.57 4.81 -6.20
N ASP A 78 13.11 4.15 -7.26
CA ASP A 78 11.75 4.33 -7.78
C ASP A 78 10.68 3.75 -6.85
N TYR A 79 10.99 2.61 -6.21
CA TYR A 79 10.16 2.05 -5.16
C TYR A 79 9.99 3.03 -4.00
N TYR A 80 11.07 3.57 -3.44
CA TYR A 80 11.02 4.53 -2.34
C TYR A 80 10.24 5.80 -2.72
N LEU A 81 10.44 6.32 -3.93
CA LEU A 81 9.69 7.46 -4.44
C LEU A 81 8.18 7.14 -4.54
N GLY A 82 7.81 5.96 -5.06
CA GLY A 82 6.42 5.52 -5.13
C GLY A 82 5.77 5.43 -3.75
N MET A 83 6.46 4.82 -2.78
CA MET A 83 5.99 4.71 -1.38
C MET A 83 5.79 6.08 -0.72
N LEU A 84 6.69 7.03 -0.96
CA LEU A 84 6.56 8.39 -0.40
C LEU A 84 5.47 9.20 -1.12
N ALA A 85 5.34 9.05 -2.44
CA ALA A 85 4.34 9.77 -3.23
C ALA A 85 2.90 9.48 -2.76
N GLN A 86 2.63 8.24 -2.32
CA GLN A 86 1.34 7.87 -1.73
C GLN A 86 1.00 8.66 -0.45
N LYS A 87 2.01 9.18 0.26
CA LYS A 87 1.87 9.84 1.55
C LYS A 87 1.83 11.37 1.44
N ILE A 88 1.87 11.91 0.22
CA ILE A 88 1.73 13.36 0.00
C ILE A 88 0.31 13.80 0.39
N ASN A 89 0.25 14.74 1.33
CA ASN A 89 -1.02 15.29 1.79
C ASN A 89 -1.55 16.36 0.82
N THR A 90 -2.80 16.22 0.38
CA THR A 90 -3.48 17.15 -0.54
C THR A 90 -4.50 18.05 0.12
N ILE A 91 -4.69 17.96 1.45
CA ILE A 91 -5.76 18.66 2.19
C ILE A 91 -5.71 20.19 2.04
N HIS A 92 -4.52 20.77 1.86
CA HIS A 92 -4.32 22.22 1.77
C HIS A 92 -4.16 22.74 0.34
N VAL A 93 -4.53 21.95 -0.69
CA VAL A 93 -4.42 22.41 -2.08
C VAL A 93 -5.37 23.58 -2.30
N GLY A 94 -4.80 24.70 -2.79
CA GLY A 94 -5.48 26.00 -2.91
C GLY A 94 -6.72 25.94 -3.79
N GLY A 95 -7.87 25.86 -3.13
CA GLY A 95 -9.20 26.20 -3.60
C GLY A 95 -9.93 26.88 -2.44
N GLY A 96 -10.92 27.73 -2.69
CA GLY A 96 -11.73 28.28 -1.61
C GLY A 96 -12.33 27.17 -0.73
N GLU A 97 -12.82 27.50 0.47
CA GLU A 97 -13.28 26.57 1.53
C GLU A 97 -14.28 25.45 1.07
N ASN A 98 -14.78 25.50 -0.17
CA ASN A 98 -15.75 24.57 -0.75
C ASN A 98 -15.32 23.85 -2.05
N ASP A 99 -14.07 23.96 -2.51
CA ASP A 99 -13.65 23.26 -3.74
C ASP A 99 -13.12 21.83 -3.43
N ARG A 100 -14.04 20.95 -3.03
CA ARG A 100 -13.75 19.52 -2.79
C ARG A 100 -13.19 18.83 -4.03
N SER A 101 -13.54 19.32 -5.22
CA SER A 101 -13.04 18.80 -6.50
C SER A 101 -11.53 19.03 -6.65
N ALA A 102 -11.01 20.18 -6.21
CA ALA A 102 -9.58 20.47 -6.26
C ALA A 102 -8.75 19.49 -5.41
N PHE A 103 -9.23 19.14 -4.22
CA PHE A 103 -8.60 18.13 -3.36
C PHE A 103 -8.56 16.75 -4.04
N VAL A 104 -9.70 16.30 -4.58
CA VAL A 104 -9.82 14.99 -5.23
C VAL A 104 -8.93 14.92 -6.46
N LEU A 105 -8.90 15.97 -7.29
CA LEU A 105 -8.03 16.05 -8.46
C LEU A 105 -6.54 16.04 -8.07
N ALA A 106 -6.16 16.73 -6.99
CA ALA A 106 -4.79 16.67 -6.50
C ALA A 106 -4.41 15.27 -5.99
N ARG A 107 -5.34 14.59 -5.29
CA ARG A 107 -5.12 13.21 -4.85
C ARG A 107 -4.98 12.27 -6.04
N LEU A 108 -5.83 12.36 -7.05
CA LEU A 108 -5.72 11.59 -8.28
C LEU A 108 -4.38 11.80 -8.98
N LYS A 109 -3.89 13.05 -9.06
CA LYS A 109 -2.55 13.33 -9.61
C LYS A 109 -1.45 12.65 -8.81
N ASN A 110 -1.53 12.67 -7.48
CA ASN A 110 -0.54 12.00 -6.62
C ASN A 110 -0.57 10.47 -6.78
N LEU A 111 -1.76 9.87 -6.86
CA LEU A 111 -1.90 8.43 -7.10
C LEU A 111 -1.35 8.02 -8.47
N THR A 112 -1.66 8.81 -9.52
CA THR A 112 -1.13 8.59 -10.87
C THR A 112 0.39 8.66 -10.87
N TYR A 113 0.94 9.65 -10.15
CA TYR A 113 2.38 9.83 -10.01
C TYR A 113 3.05 8.67 -9.25
N ALA A 114 2.47 8.26 -8.12
CA ALA A 114 2.94 7.12 -7.35
C ALA A 114 2.90 5.82 -8.17
N SER A 115 1.80 5.58 -8.90
CA SER A 115 1.66 4.42 -9.79
C SER A 115 2.75 4.40 -10.85
N ALA A 116 3.02 5.53 -11.52
CA ALA A 116 4.05 5.61 -12.55
C ALA A 116 5.47 5.33 -12.01
N LEU A 117 5.75 5.72 -10.76
CA LEU A 117 7.03 5.40 -10.11
C LEU A 117 7.14 3.90 -9.79
N LEU A 118 6.07 3.29 -9.28
CA LEU A 118 6.04 1.84 -9.05
C LEU A 118 6.08 1.03 -10.35
N ASP A 119 5.47 1.54 -11.43
CA ASP A 119 5.58 0.95 -12.76
C ASP A 119 7.03 0.97 -13.25
N ALA A 120 7.72 2.12 -13.13
CA ALA A 120 9.13 2.23 -13.49
C ALA A 120 10.01 1.24 -12.71
N PHE A 121 9.77 1.09 -11.39
CA PHE A 121 10.46 0.10 -10.57
C PHE A 121 10.21 -1.35 -11.03
N LEU A 122 8.95 -1.73 -11.22
CA LEU A 122 8.57 -3.09 -11.63
C LEU A 122 9.08 -3.41 -13.03
N ASP A 123 9.00 -2.47 -13.96
CA ASP A 123 9.48 -2.64 -15.33
C ASP A 123 11.00 -2.78 -15.36
N GLN A 124 11.72 -2.03 -14.51
CA GLN A 124 13.16 -2.21 -14.33
C GLN A 124 13.48 -3.60 -13.75
N CYS A 125 12.72 -4.07 -12.77
CA CYS A 125 12.86 -5.42 -12.22
C CYS A 125 12.60 -6.52 -13.26
N VAL A 126 11.69 -6.29 -14.21
CA VAL A 126 11.50 -7.18 -15.37
C VAL A 126 12.71 -7.11 -16.31
N GLY A 127 13.24 -5.91 -16.56
CA GLY A 127 14.41 -5.68 -17.39
C GLY A 127 15.64 -6.45 -16.91
N VAL A 128 15.88 -6.49 -15.60
CA VAL A 128 16.98 -7.24 -14.97
C VAL A 128 16.59 -8.65 -14.53
N GLU A 129 15.46 -9.18 -14.99
CA GLU A 129 15.00 -10.55 -14.70
C GLU A 129 14.77 -10.90 -13.21
N LEU A 130 14.59 -9.90 -12.34
CA LEU A 130 14.19 -10.08 -10.93
C LEU A 130 12.68 -10.28 -10.77
N LEU A 131 11.90 -9.86 -11.75
CA LEU A 131 10.48 -10.12 -11.88
C LEU A 131 10.21 -10.80 -13.23
N LYS A 132 9.43 -11.88 -13.24
CA LYS A 132 9.09 -12.52 -14.52
C LYS A 132 8.13 -11.65 -15.31
N ARG A 133 8.40 -11.49 -16.60
CA ARG A 133 7.51 -10.79 -17.53
C ARG A 133 6.08 -11.32 -17.52
N SER A 134 5.90 -12.64 -17.35
CA SER A 134 4.57 -13.26 -17.24
C SER A 134 3.81 -12.84 -15.98
N GLU A 135 4.51 -12.70 -14.85
CA GLU A 135 3.91 -12.28 -13.58
C GLU A 135 3.49 -10.81 -13.67
N ARG A 136 4.33 -9.95 -14.24
CA ARG A 136 4.01 -8.55 -14.53
C ARG A 136 2.82 -8.40 -15.48
N ALA A 137 2.81 -9.14 -16.59
CA ALA A 137 1.72 -9.10 -17.56
C ALA A 137 0.39 -9.57 -16.95
N ALA A 138 0.42 -10.62 -16.13
CA ALA A 138 -0.78 -11.08 -15.42
C ALA A 138 -1.32 -10.03 -14.46
N GLN A 139 -0.45 -9.31 -13.75
CA GLN A 139 -0.85 -8.22 -12.85
C GLN A 139 -1.47 -7.04 -13.60
N LEU A 140 -0.90 -6.61 -14.73
CA LEU A 140 -1.48 -5.56 -15.57
C LEU A 140 -2.86 -5.97 -16.12
N SER A 141 -3.01 -7.20 -16.62
CA SER A 141 -4.30 -7.74 -17.08
C SER A 141 -5.35 -7.73 -15.96
N GLN A 142 -4.96 -8.08 -14.73
CA GLN A 142 -5.87 -8.05 -13.58
C GLN A 142 -6.35 -6.63 -13.23
N LEU A 143 -5.46 -5.64 -13.34
CA LEU A 143 -5.81 -4.23 -13.10
C LEU A 143 -6.77 -3.70 -14.18
N GLU A 144 -6.50 -4.00 -15.46
CA GLU A 144 -7.36 -3.60 -16.59
C GLU A 144 -8.75 -4.23 -16.54
N GLU A 145 -8.84 -5.51 -16.16
CA GLU A 145 -10.11 -6.22 -16.03
C GLU A 145 -10.96 -5.74 -14.84
N GLY A 146 -10.37 -4.95 -13.92
CA GLY A 146 -11.03 -4.59 -12.66
C GLY A 146 -11.40 -5.81 -11.82
N ARG A 147 -10.69 -6.94 -12.02
CA ARG A 147 -11.05 -8.21 -11.40
C ARG A 147 -10.82 -8.13 -9.90
N LYS A 148 -11.90 -8.23 -9.13
CA LYS A 148 -11.81 -8.32 -7.67
C LYS A 148 -11.13 -9.63 -7.28
N GLU A 149 -10.13 -9.51 -6.42
CA GLU A 149 -9.40 -10.66 -5.89
C GLU A 149 -10.32 -11.58 -5.09
N THR A 150 -10.18 -12.89 -5.33
CA THR A 150 -10.87 -13.87 -4.52
C THR A 150 -10.23 -13.97 -3.13
N ARG A 151 -10.96 -14.54 -2.17
CA ARG A 151 -10.39 -14.80 -0.83
C ARG A 151 -9.12 -15.66 -0.91
N GLU A 152 -9.08 -16.62 -1.81
CA GLU A 152 -7.92 -17.50 -2.01
C GLU A 152 -6.71 -16.74 -2.58
N ASP A 153 -6.93 -15.81 -3.51
CA ASP A 153 -5.88 -14.92 -4.03
C ASP A 153 -5.27 -14.08 -2.91
N LYS A 154 -6.13 -13.49 -2.05
CA LYS A 154 -5.68 -12.70 -0.89
C LYS A 154 -4.89 -13.53 0.12
N ILE A 155 -5.34 -14.75 0.41
CA ILE A 155 -4.61 -15.65 1.32
C ILE A 155 -3.24 -15.99 0.75
N ARG A 156 -3.16 -16.32 -0.55
CA ARG A 156 -1.88 -16.64 -1.22
C ARG A 156 -0.93 -15.45 -1.22
N LYS A 157 -1.41 -14.25 -1.58
CA LYS A 157 -0.60 -13.02 -1.55
C LYS A 157 -0.10 -12.71 -0.14
N TRP A 158 -0.99 -12.78 0.87
CA TRP A 158 -0.61 -12.58 2.26
C TRP A 158 0.44 -13.59 2.75
N GLN A 159 0.30 -14.87 2.39
CA GLN A 159 1.30 -15.89 2.74
C GLN A 159 2.66 -15.60 2.10
N LEU A 160 2.66 -15.21 0.83
CA LEU A 160 3.88 -14.88 0.09
C LEU A 160 4.56 -13.63 0.65
N ALA A 161 3.80 -12.58 0.98
CA ALA A 161 4.31 -11.37 1.60
C ALA A 161 4.92 -11.69 2.99
N GLN A 162 4.22 -12.50 3.79
CA GLN A 162 4.72 -12.94 5.09
C GLN A 162 6.00 -13.79 5.00
N GLU A 163 6.09 -14.67 4.01
CA GLU A 163 7.30 -15.48 3.78
C GLU A 163 8.48 -14.58 3.38
N ALA A 164 8.24 -13.61 2.49
CA ALA A 164 9.26 -12.65 2.06
C ALA A 164 9.72 -11.76 3.22
N ASP A 165 8.81 -11.23 4.03
CA ASP A 165 9.13 -10.41 5.20
C ASP A 165 9.92 -11.21 6.26
N LYS A 166 9.56 -12.46 6.53
CA LYS A 166 10.31 -13.33 7.46
C LYS A 166 11.71 -13.65 6.94
N ALA A 167 11.84 -13.89 5.63
CA ALA A 167 13.14 -14.11 5.01
C ALA A 167 14.02 -12.86 5.14
N LEU A 168 13.45 -11.67 4.93
CA LEU A 168 14.15 -10.41 5.13
C LEU A 168 14.56 -10.21 6.60
N GLU A 169 13.67 -10.46 7.55
CA GLU A 169 13.95 -10.34 8.99
C GLU A 169 15.11 -11.27 9.40
N HIS A 170 15.10 -12.51 8.93
CA HIS A 170 16.16 -13.48 9.19
C HIS A 170 17.51 -13.01 8.64
N VAL A 171 17.53 -12.48 7.42
CA VAL A 171 18.77 -11.99 6.79
C VAL A 171 19.28 -10.71 7.48
N LEU A 172 18.39 -9.80 7.89
CA LEU A 172 18.75 -8.64 8.72
C LEU A 172 19.29 -9.02 10.10
N TYR A 173 18.75 -10.08 10.70
CA TYR A 173 19.27 -10.64 11.94
C TYR A 173 20.70 -11.16 11.76
N ILE A 174 20.96 -11.93 10.69
CA ILE A 174 22.30 -12.40 10.35
C ILE A 174 23.25 -11.21 10.17
N ARG A 175 22.84 -10.18 9.40
CA ARG A 175 23.61 -8.94 9.21
C ARG A 175 23.96 -8.27 10.53
N SER A 176 23.01 -8.16 11.46
CA SER A 176 23.25 -7.56 12.78
C SER A 176 24.33 -8.30 13.57
N LYS A 177 24.36 -9.64 13.46
CA LYS A 177 25.35 -10.47 14.14
C LYS A 177 26.71 -10.50 13.44
N ALA A 178 26.72 -10.38 12.12
CA ALA A 178 27.94 -10.33 11.33
C ALA A 178 28.70 -9.03 11.59
N LYS A 179 28.00 -7.92 11.85
CA LYS A 179 28.63 -6.63 12.23
C LYS A 179 29.50 -6.71 13.49
N ASP A 180 29.27 -7.70 14.36
CA ASP A 180 30.07 -7.91 15.57
C ASP A 180 31.31 -8.79 15.33
N LYS A 181 31.51 -9.29 14.10
CA LYS A 181 32.67 -10.10 13.70
C LYS A 181 33.55 -9.29 12.73
N ASP A 182 34.87 -9.40 12.87
CA ASP A 182 35.88 -8.70 12.05
C ASP A 182 36.07 -9.32 10.64
N ASP A 183 35.17 -10.21 10.19
CA ASP A 183 35.26 -10.84 8.86
C ASP A 183 34.52 -9.97 7.82
N ASP A 184 35.25 -9.04 7.20
CA ASP A 184 34.72 -8.09 6.20
C ASP A 184 34.11 -8.79 4.96
N ASP A 185 34.65 -9.93 4.53
CA ASP A 185 34.19 -10.67 3.33
C ASP A 185 32.78 -11.25 3.50
N ASP A 186 32.45 -11.76 4.70
CA ASP A 186 31.11 -12.30 4.99
C ASP A 186 30.04 -11.19 4.97
N LEU A 187 30.43 -9.95 5.27
CA LEU A 187 29.50 -8.83 5.41
C LEU A 187 28.92 -8.38 4.06
N GLU A 188 29.71 -8.40 2.99
CA GLU A 188 29.27 -7.99 1.65
C GLU A 188 28.27 -9.00 1.06
N ASP A 189 28.54 -10.30 1.19
CA ASP A 189 27.64 -11.36 0.75
C ASP A 189 26.29 -11.30 1.47
N ILE A 190 26.33 -11.06 2.80
CA ILE A 190 25.11 -10.87 3.60
C ILE A 190 24.36 -9.60 3.16
N GLU A 191 25.06 -8.48 2.89
CA GLU A 191 24.44 -7.25 2.41
C GLU A 191 23.75 -7.48 1.05
N ARG A 192 24.40 -8.20 0.15
CA ARG A 192 23.83 -8.58 -1.14
C ARG A 192 22.59 -9.45 -0.98
N GLU A 193 22.62 -10.46 -0.12
CA GLU A 193 21.44 -11.30 0.18
C GLU A 193 20.29 -10.46 0.78
N CYS A 194 20.60 -9.54 1.71
CA CYS A 194 19.61 -8.61 2.27
C CYS A 194 18.88 -7.86 1.15
N LEU A 195 19.64 -7.34 0.18
CA LEU A 195 19.10 -6.53 -0.91
C LEU A 195 18.21 -7.35 -1.83
N TYR A 196 18.58 -8.58 -2.18
CA TYR A 196 17.69 -9.46 -2.96
C TYR A 196 16.35 -9.70 -2.25
N LYS A 197 16.38 -9.96 -0.93
CA LYS A 197 15.15 -10.13 -0.15
C LYS A 197 14.34 -8.84 -0.08
N LEU A 198 15.00 -7.69 0.08
CA LEU A 198 14.34 -6.39 0.09
C LEU A 198 13.68 -6.08 -1.26
N VAL A 199 14.34 -6.34 -2.38
CA VAL A 199 13.77 -6.16 -3.73
C VAL A 199 12.57 -7.09 -3.94
N GLN A 200 12.64 -8.35 -3.49
CA GLN A 200 11.49 -9.27 -3.57
C GLN A 200 10.28 -8.75 -2.77
N VAL A 201 10.50 -8.27 -1.54
CA VAL A 201 9.46 -7.65 -0.72
C VAL A 201 8.91 -6.39 -1.39
N ALA A 202 9.78 -5.54 -1.96
CA ALA A 202 9.40 -4.32 -2.66
C ALA A 202 8.55 -4.60 -3.90
N ILE A 203 8.86 -5.64 -4.68
CA ILE A 203 8.06 -6.09 -5.84
C ILE A 203 6.65 -6.46 -5.39
N LEU A 204 6.52 -7.28 -4.35
CA LEU A 204 5.21 -7.70 -3.83
C LEU A 204 4.39 -6.51 -3.34
N LYS A 205 4.99 -5.66 -2.50
CA LYS A 205 4.33 -4.44 -1.98
C LYS A 205 3.92 -3.49 -3.10
N SER A 206 4.76 -3.30 -4.11
CA SER A 206 4.43 -2.45 -5.26
C SER A 206 3.20 -2.94 -6.02
N MET A 207 3.07 -4.25 -6.25
CA MET A 207 1.91 -4.81 -6.93
C MET A 207 0.61 -4.67 -6.11
N GLU A 208 0.71 -4.84 -4.78
CA GLU A 208 -0.43 -4.65 -3.86
C GLU A 208 -0.86 -3.18 -3.80
N ASP A 209 0.10 -2.27 -3.65
CA ASP A 209 -0.15 -0.83 -3.64
C ASP A 209 -0.76 -0.35 -4.94
N GLN A 210 -0.30 -0.85 -6.10
CA GLN A 210 -0.92 -0.53 -7.40
C GLN A 210 -2.38 -0.95 -7.47
N ALA A 211 -2.73 -2.13 -6.94
CA ALA A 211 -4.13 -2.57 -6.87
C ALA A 211 -4.96 -1.69 -5.91
N ALA A 212 -4.40 -1.32 -4.77
CA ALA A 212 -5.04 -0.40 -3.83
C ALA A 212 -5.27 0.99 -4.47
N MET A 213 -4.24 1.55 -5.11
CA MET A 213 -4.30 2.85 -5.79
C MET A 213 -5.27 2.84 -6.98
N ALA A 214 -5.36 1.75 -7.73
CA ALA A 214 -6.34 1.62 -8.81
C ALA A 214 -7.77 1.68 -8.27
N SER A 215 -8.06 0.95 -7.18
CA SER A 215 -9.37 1.00 -6.53
C SER A 215 -9.68 2.37 -5.92
N GLU A 216 -8.69 3.06 -5.33
CA GLU A 216 -8.85 4.42 -4.82
C GLU A 216 -9.12 5.41 -5.97
N SER A 217 -8.39 5.29 -7.08
CA SER A 217 -8.55 6.16 -8.24
C SER A 217 -9.93 6.00 -8.87
N GLU A 218 -10.43 4.77 -9.05
CA GLU A 218 -11.79 4.50 -9.53
C GLU A 218 -12.84 5.16 -8.61
N MET A 219 -12.70 5.02 -7.29
CA MET A 219 -13.61 5.69 -6.35
C MET A 219 -13.55 7.21 -6.47
N LEU A 220 -12.37 7.81 -6.56
CA LEU A 220 -12.21 9.26 -6.68
C LEU A 220 -12.76 9.80 -8.02
N GLU A 221 -12.57 9.07 -9.12
CA GLU A 221 -13.12 9.41 -10.44
C GLU A 221 -14.66 9.39 -10.43
N THR A 222 -15.26 8.39 -9.76
CA THR A 222 -16.71 8.38 -9.57
C THR A 222 -17.19 9.56 -8.72
N MET A 223 -16.44 9.95 -7.68
CA MET A 223 -16.76 11.15 -6.89
C MET A 223 -16.74 12.42 -7.74
N VAL A 224 -15.71 12.60 -8.58
CA VAL A 224 -15.63 13.76 -9.51
C VAL A 224 -16.81 13.76 -10.48
N SER A 225 -17.14 12.59 -11.05
CA SER A 225 -18.25 12.45 -11.99
C SER A 225 -19.60 12.79 -11.33
N LEU A 226 -19.81 12.40 -10.07
CA LEU A 226 -21.01 12.73 -9.30
C LEU A 226 -21.09 14.23 -8.97
N VAL A 227 -19.97 14.86 -8.56
CA VAL A 227 -19.92 16.33 -8.35
C VAL A 227 -20.32 17.07 -9.62
N GLN A 228 -19.81 16.64 -10.78
CA GLN A 228 -20.11 17.25 -12.07
C GLN A 228 -21.59 17.09 -12.46
N ALA A 229 -22.18 15.92 -12.19
CA ALA A 229 -23.58 15.63 -12.54
C ALA A 229 -24.60 16.34 -11.62
N MET A 230 -24.29 16.48 -10.33
CA MET A 230 -25.24 16.98 -9.32
C MET A 230 -24.99 18.44 -8.90
N GLY A 231 -23.89 19.06 -9.35
CA GLY A 231 -23.44 20.35 -8.86
C GLY A 231 -22.84 20.27 -7.44
N ASN A 232 -22.22 21.37 -6.97
CA ASN A 232 -21.46 21.40 -5.72
C ASN A 232 -22.28 21.09 -4.45
N ASP A 233 -23.62 21.13 -4.55
CA ASP A 233 -24.56 20.83 -3.47
C ASP A 233 -24.88 19.32 -3.33
N GLY A 234 -24.47 18.49 -4.30
CA GLY A 234 -24.82 17.06 -4.35
C GLY A 234 -24.03 16.14 -3.42
N LEU A 235 -22.92 16.62 -2.83
CA LEU A 235 -22.17 15.85 -1.82
C LEU A 235 -22.65 16.16 -0.41
N ILE A 236 -23.93 15.87 -0.16
CA ILE A 236 -24.34 15.46 1.18
C ILE A 236 -23.72 14.08 1.37
N CYS A 237 -22.54 14.09 1.97
CA CYS A 237 -21.88 12.90 2.51
C CYS A 237 -22.90 12.10 3.33
N CYS A 238 -22.77 10.78 3.32
CA CYS A 238 -23.48 9.86 4.20
C CYS A 238 -23.20 10.08 5.70
N CYS A 239 -22.80 11.28 6.13
CA CYS A 239 -23.15 11.76 7.46
C CYS A 239 -24.68 11.81 7.51
N HIS A 240 -25.27 10.76 8.06
CA HIS A 240 -26.66 10.82 8.48
C HIS A 240 -26.77 12.07 9.36
N GLU A 241 -27.48 13.09 8.88
CA GLU A 241 -28.07 14.02 9.82
C GLU A 241 -28.90 13.16 10.77
N VAL A 242 -28.57 13.21 12.06
CA VAL A 242 -29.37 12.57 13.10
C VAL A 242 -30.70 13.33 13.15
N THR A 243 -31.61 13.03 12.23
CA THR A 243 -32.87 13.76 12.05
C THR A 243 -33.94 13.42 13.08
N HIS A 244 -33.58 12.76 14.19
CA HIS A 244 -34.53 12.46 15.26
C HIS A 244 -33.90 12.60 16.65
N ILE A 245 -33.47 13.81 17.01
CA ILE A 245 -33.46 14.19 18.42
C ILE A 245 -34.91 14.52 18.79
N ASN A 246 -35.57 13.59 19.47
CA ASN A 246 -36.89 13.83 20.06
C ASN A 246 -36.84 15.13 20.89
N PRO A 247 -37.84 16.03 20.81
CA PRO A 247 -37.83 17.34 21.50
C PRO A 247 -37.74 17.27 23.03
N LYS A 248 -37.74 16.06 23.62
CA LYS A 248 -37.55 15.82 25.05
C LYS A 248 -36.11 15.52 25.48
N MET A 249 -35.14 15.43 24.56
CA MET A 249 -33.71 15.17 24.87
C MET A 249 -33.45 13.95 25.80
N GLU A 250 -34.33 12.95 25.81
CA GLU A 250 -34.13 11.74 26.61
C GLU A 250 -33.30 10.71 25.84
N MET A 251 -31.98 10.75 26.01
CA MET A 251 -31.04 9.73 25.55
C MET A 251 -31.10 8.52 26.50
N LYS A 252 -32.04 7.60 26.28
CA LYS A 252 -31.97 6.31 26.99
C LYS A 252 -30.84 5.48 26.41
N ARG A 253 -29.69 5.49 27.10
CA ARG A 253 -28.46 4.75 26.81
C ARG A 253 -28.68 3.25 26.51
N GLU A 254 -29.83 2.69 26.93
CA GLU A 254 -30.26 1.32 26.68
C GLU A 254 -30.81 1.08 25.27
N VAL A 255 -31.47 2.08 24.65
CA VAL A 255 -32.01 1.96 23.28
C VAL A 255 -30.87 1.99 22.26
N ILE A 256 -29.93 2.92 22.43
CA ILE A 256 -28.74 3.03 21.57
C ILE A 256 -27.84 1.78 21.71
N ARG A 257 -27.79 1.16 22.89
CA ARG A 257 -27.02 -0.09 23.10
C ARG A 257 -27.69 -1.31 22.47
N GLY A 258 -29.00 -1.28 22.25
CA GLY A 258 -29.75 -2.35 21.57
C GLY A 258 -29.62 -2.32 20.05
N ASP A 259 -29.37 -1.15 19.46
CA ASP A 259 -29.29 -0.97 18.01
C ASP A 259 -27.87 -0.96 17.44
N VAL A 260 -26.85 -0.79 18.28
CA VAL A 260 -25.44 -0.87 17.87
C VAL A 260 -24.91 -2.27 18.19
N PHE A 261 -24.43 -2.97 17.16
CA PHE A 261 -24.11 -4.41 17.20
C PHE A 261 -25.31 -5.35 17.33
N GLN A 262 -26.41 -5.00 16.67
CA GLN A 262 -27.32 -6.04 16.15
C GLN A 262 -26.45 -7.06 15.38
N PRO A 263 -26.69 -8.38 15.50
CA PRO A 263 -26.05 -9.38 14.65
C PRO A 263 -26.51 -9.17 13.20
N GLY A 264 -26.03 -8.12 12.55
CA GLY A 264 -26.15 -7.90 11.12
C GLY A 264 -25.36 -9.01 10.46
N HIS A 265 -26.08 -10.05 10.06
CA HIS A 265 -25.67 -11.19 9.27
C HIS A 265 -24.15 -11.42 9.28
N ARG A 266 -23.64 -12.11 10.32
CA ARG A 266 -22.30 -12.68 10.23
C ARG A 266 -22.31 -13.55 8.98
N LEU A 267 -21.45 -13.26 8.00
CA LEU A 267 -21.11 -14.25 6.98
C LEU A 267 -20.73 -15.52 7.75
N PRO A 268 -21.36 -16.68 7.48
CA PRO A 268 -21.04 -17.89 8.21
C PRO A 268 -19.53 -18.13 8.08
N THR A 269 -18.81 -18.14 9.20
CA THR A 269 -17.40 -18.59 9.23
C THR A 269 -17.31 -20.11 9.16
N MET A 270 -18.41 -20.76 8.80
CA MET A 270 -18.61 -22.20 8.74
C MET A 270 -18.98 -22.59 7.31
N SER A 271 -18.74 -23.84 6.96
CA SER A 271 -19.04 -24.34 5.62
C SER A 271 -20.54 -24.31 5.34
N LEU A 272 -20.92 -24.32 4.05
CA LEU A 272 -22.33 -24.30 3.64
C LEU A 272 -23.11 -25.52 4.17
N GLU A 273 -22.43 -26.67 4.31
CA GLU A 273 -23.00 -27.90 4.85
C GLU A 273 -23.34 -27.76 6.34
N GLU A 274 -22.40 -27.24 7.15
CA GLU A 274 -22.64 -27.02 8.58
C GLU A 274 -23.72 -25.95 8.86
N TYR A 275 -23.93 -25.02 7.93
CA TYR A 275 -25.03 -24.06 8.01
C TYR A 275 -26.38 -24.72 7.71
N ALA A 276 -26.43 -25.60 6.71
CA ALA A 276 -27.64 -26.32 6.33
C ALA A 276 -28.14 -27.26 7.44
N ASP A 277 -27.22 -27.96 8.12
CA ASP A 277 -27.56 -28.87 9.22
C ASP A 277 -28.18 -28.12 10.41
N ARG A 278 -27.66 -26.92 10.71
CA ARG A 278 -28.21 -26.06 11.78
C ARG A 278 -29.62 -25.54 11.48
N GLU A 279 -29.87 -25.13 10.25
CA GLU A 279 -31.21 -24.68 9.84
C GLU A 279 -32.23 -25.83 9.91
N LEU A 280 -31.79 -27.06 9.60
CA LEU A 280 -32.61 -28.26 9.76
C LEU A 280 -32.97 -28.55 11.22
N ASP A 281 -31.98 -28.48 12.11
CA ASP A 281 -32.17 -28.67 13.56
C ASP A 281 -33.09 -27.60 14.16
N ASP A 282 -32.89 -26.33 13.78
CA ASP A 282 -33.75 -25.23 14.22
C ASP A 282 -35.18 -25.36 13.68
N ALA A 283 -35.35 -25.84 12.44
CA ALA A 283 -36.66 -26.11 11.86
C ALA A 283 -37.40 -27.25 12.59
N LEU A 284 -36.68 -28.33 12.95
CA LEU A 284 -37.23 -29.44 13.73
C LEU A 284 -37.64 -28.98 15.14
N ALA A 285 -36.83 -28.17 15.79
CA ALA A 285 -37.14 -27.61 17.11
C ALA A 285 -38.37 -26.68 17.11
N ARG A 286 -38.61 -25.96 16.00
CA ARG A 286 -39.84 -25.16 15.81
C ARG A 286 -41.07 -26.06 15.65
N GLN A 287 -40.97 -27.13 14.86
CA GLN A 287 -42.06 -28.08 14.67
C GLN A 287 -42.42 -28.84 15.96
N GLU A 288 -41.43 -29.19 16.79
CA GLU A 288 -41.70 -29.80 18.08
C GLU A 288 -42.41 -28.85 19.05
N LYS A 289 -42.04 -27.56 19.05
CA LYS A 289 -42.75 -26.54 19.83
C LYS A 289 -44.19 -26.35 19.37
N GLU A 290 -44.46 -26.39 18.06
CA GLU A 290 -45.81 -26.30 17.51
C GLU A 290 -46.66 -27.56 17.78
N LYS A 291 -46.02 -28.71 18.04
CA LYS A 291 -46.73 -29.95 18.40
C LYS A 291 -47.11 -30.03 19.88
N TYR A 292 -46.42 -29.30 20.76
CA TYR A 292 -46.59 -29.38 22.21
C TYR A 292 -47.00 -28.06 22.88
N GLY A 293 -47.18 -26.97 22.12
CA GLY A 293 -47.76 -25.70 22.56
C GLY A 293 -49.17 -25.50 22.01
#